data_AF-A0A1X4NJ57-F1
#
_entry.id   AF-A0A1X4NJ57-F1
#
_cell.length_a   1.000
_cell.length_b   1.000
_cell.length_c   1.000
_cell.angle_alpha   90.00
_cell.angle_beta   90.00
_cell.angle_gamma   90.00
#
_symmetry.space_group_name_H-M   'P 1'
#
loop_
_entity.id
_entity.type
_entity.pdbx_description
1 polymer ?
#
loop_
_entity_poly.entity_id
_entity_poly.type
_entity_poly.pdbx_seq_one_letter_code
_entity_poly.pdbx_strand_id
1 'polypeptide(L)'
;MDDRNVGYAQGIGSSDIGAFADNLAESLDRQMKIAFEPEERKSLRRFSSTEVASLLRVSTSNLRNRHKDGSFPEVHTDNRGHRFYTAQEIDKLRDILGRTGKNAESYRPGRREGDRLQVISVVNFKGGSSKTTATIHLAQRYALRGYRVLVLDLDPQASLTTFFGFRPELEFAEGGTIYD
;
A
#
# COMPACT_ATOMS: atom_id res chain seq x y z
N MET A 1 10.70 -33.66 64.35
CA MET A 1 11.59 -34.03 63.23
C MET A 1 10.68 -34.68 62.20
N ASP A 2 10.28 -34.05 61.11
CA ASP A 2 10.94 -33.02 60.31
C ASP A 2 9.86 -32.24 59.52
N ASP A 3 9.64 -30.98 59.89
CA ASP A 3 8.79 -30.01 59.16
C ASP A 3 9.59 -29.48 57.97
N ARG A 4 9.47 -30.13 56.81
CA ARG A 4 9.96 -29.57 55.55
C ARG A 4 8.83 -28.89 54.80
N ASN A 5 8.66 -27.63 55.19
CA ASN A 5 7.86 -26.60 54.55
C ASN A 5 8.27 -26.48 53.07
N VAL A 6 7.46 -27.05 52.17
CA VAL A 6 7.62 -26.89 50.72
C VAL A 6 7.12 -25.48 50.40
N GLY A 7 8.05 -24.55 50.18
CA GLY A 7 7.75 -23.21 49.73
C GLY A 7 7.02 -23.26 48.39
N TYR A 8 5.70 -23.07 48.43
CA TYR A 8 4.92 -22.78 47.23
C TYR A 8 5.49 -21.50 46.61
N ALA A 9 6.02 -21.63 45.39
CA ALA A 9 6.38 -20.49 44.56
C ALA A 9 5.19 -19.51 44.55
N GLN A 10 5.45 -18.25 44.90
CA GLN A 10 4.45 -17.19 44.80
C GLN A 10 3.91 -17.18 43.38
N GLY A 11 2.66 -17.61 43.21
CA GLY A 11 1.99 -17.62 41.93
C GLY A 11 1.82 -16.18 41.45
N ILE A 12 2.26 -15.91 40.23
CA ILE A 12 2.06 -14.64 39.54
C ILE A 12 0.56 -14.32 39.58
N GLY A 13 0.20 -13.26 40.32
CA GLY A 13 -1.19 -12.83 40.47
C GLY A 13 -1.69 -12.12 39.22
N SER A 14 -3.01 -12.03 39.05
CA SER A 14 -3.61 -11.27 37.94
C SER A 14 -3.18 -9.79 37.93
N SER A 15 -2.85 -9.22 39.10
CA SER A 15 -2.28 -7.88 39.25
C SER A 15 -0.86 -7.77 38.69
N ASP A 16 -0.07 -8.83 38.83
CA ASP A 16 1.30 -8.87 38.33
C ASP A 16 1.30 -8.97 36.81
N ILE A 17 0.37 -9.74 36.23
CA ILE A 17 0.17 -9.83 34.77
C ILE A 17 -0.21 -8.47 34.18
N GLY A 18 -1.10 -7.72 34.84
CA GLY A 18 -1.46 -6.36 34.42
C GLY A 18 -0.27 -5.41 34.44
N ALA A 19 0.48 -5.40 35.54
CA ALA A 19 1.69 -4.58 35.67
C ALA A 19 2.78 -4.96 34.64
N PHE A 20 2.95 -6.25 34.33
CA PHE A 20 3.88 -6.68 33.28
C PHE A 20 3.42 -6.26 31.88
N ALA A 21 2.12 -6.32 31.60
CA ALA A 21 1.56 -5.88 30.33
C ALA A 21 1.77 -4.37 30.12
N ASP A 22 1.49 -3.56 31.14
CA ASP A 22 1.67 -2.10 31.08
C ASP A 22 3.13 -1.71 30.89
N ASN A 23 4.04 -2.33 31.65
CA ASN A 23 5.48 -2.09 31.52
C ASN A 23 6.01 -2.53 30.14
N LEU A 24 5.51 -3.64 29.60
CA LEU A 24 5.89 -4.10 28.26
C LEU A 24 5.38 -3.15 27.19
N ALA A 25 4.14 -2.68 27.29
CA ALA A 25 3.55 -1.72 26.37
C ALA A 25 4.35 -0.41 26.34
N GLU A 26 4.72 0.13 27.51
CA GLU A 26 5.53 1.36 27.60
C GLU A 26 6.94 1.16 27.01
N SER A 27 7.55 0.01 27.28
CA SER A 27 8.89 -0.30 26.78
C SER A 27 8.91 -0.51 25.27
N LEU A 28 7.87 -1.15 24.71
CA LEU A 28 7.68 -1.30 23.26
C LEU A 28 7.44 0.06 22.59
N ASP A 29 6.57 0.91 23.13
CA ASP A 29 6.34 2.26 22.61
C ASP A 29 7.62 3.09 22.60
N ARG A 30 8.41 3.02 23.69
CA ARG A 30 9.70 3.71 23.79
C ARG A 30 10.72 3.18 22.78
N GLN A 31 10.83 1.86 22.62
CA GLN A 31 11.73 1.25 21.63
C GLN A 31 11.30 1.56 20.20
N MET A 32 9.99 1.56 19.91
CA MET A 32 9.45 1.97 18.61
C MET A 32 9.71 3.46 18.34
N LYS A 33 9.62 4.35 19.32
CA LYS A 33 9.96 5.77 19.11
C LYS A 33 11.45 5.99 18.82
N ILE A 34 12.33 5.14 19.36
CA ILE A 34 13.79 5.22 19.17
C ILE A 34 14.24 4.57 17.85
N ALA A 35 13.64 3.43 17.48
CA ALA A 35 14.08 2.63 16.35
C ALA A 35 13.70 3.21 14.97
N PHE A 36 12.91 4.27 14.91
CA PHE A 36 12.33 4.74 13.66
C PHE A 36 12.54 6.23 13.44
N GLU A 37 13.30 6.56 12.40
CA GLU A 37 13.33 7.90 11.82
C GLU A 37 11.91 8.23 11.28
N PRO A 38 11.23 9.27 11.81
CA PRO A 38 9.85 9.62 11.42
C PRO A 38 9.68 9.95 9.92
N GLU A 39 10.79 10.15 9.21
CA GLU A 39 10.86 10.73 7.87
C GLU A 39 11.10 9.71 6.74
N GLU A 40 11.43 8.45 7.02
CA GLU A 40 11.60 7.41 5.98
C GLU A 40 10.26 6.90 5.46
N ARG A 41 9.49 7.77 4.80
CA ARG A 41 8.29 7.36 4.05
C ARG A 41 8.71 6.71 2.74
N LYS A 42 8.32 5.44 2.56
CA LYS A 42 8.50 4.72 1.29
C LYS A 42 7.81 5.49 0.16
N SER A 43 8.60 6.12 -0.71
CA SER A 43 8.09 6.78 -1.90
C SER A 43 8.06 5.82 -3.09
N LEU A 44 7.06 5.95 -3.95
CA LEU A 44 6.98 5.13 -5.14
C LEU A 44 8.08 5.54 -6.12
N ARG A 45 8.88 4.56 -6.57
CA ARG A 45 9.92 4.82 -7.57
C ARG A 45 9.32 5.35 -8.88
N ARG A 46 10.18 5.99 -9.69
CA ARG A 46 9.84 6.33 -11.07
C ARG A 46 9.85 5.07 -11.97
N PHE A 47 9.09 5.15 -13.06
CA PHE A 47 8.95 4.13 -14.09
C PHE A 47 9.77 4.49 -15.31
N SER A 48 10.38 3.50 -15.95
CA SER A 48 11.08 3.68 -17.22
C SER A 48 10.12 3.83 -18.41
N SER A 49 10.62 4.35 -19.53
CA SER A 49 9.83 4.44 -20.77
C SER A 49 9.25 3.11 -21.25
N THR A 50 9.97 1.99 -21.03
CA THR A 50 9.50 0.64 -21.39
C THR A 50 8.30 0.22 -20.54
N GLU A 51 8.37 0.47 -19.23
CA GLU A 51 7.26 0.18 -18.32
C GLU A 51 6.04 1.04 -18.65
N VAL A 52 6.25 2.34 -18.86
CA VAL A 52 5.16 3.27 -19.21
C VAL A 52 4.50 2.90 -20.52
N ALA A 53 5.28 2.56 -21.56
CA ALA A 53 4.72 2.10 -22.83
C ALA A 53 3.82 0.85 -22.65
N SER A 54 4.26 -0.11 -21.82
CA SER A 54 3.47 -1.30 -21.48
C SER A 54 2.19 -0.96 -20.69
N LEU A 55 2.28 -0.08 -19.69
CA LEU A 55 1.13 0.35 -18.87
C LEU A 55 0.10 1.15 -19.66
N LEU A 56 0.55 1.95 -20.64
CA LEU A 56 -0.30 2.72 -21.54
C LEU A 56 -0.76 1.93 -22.77
N ARG A 57 -0.23 0.71 -22.98
CA ARG A 57 -0.49 -0.15 -24.14
C ARG A 57 -0.17 0.54 -25.48
N VAL A 58 0.92 1.30 -25.50
CA VAL A 58 1.46 1.94 -26.70
C VAL A 58 2.85 1.39 -27.00
N SER A 59 3.35 1.57 -28.22
CA SER A 59 4.74 1.24 -28.51
C SER A 59 5.68 2.27 -27.89
N THR A 60 6.90 1.85 -27.55
CA THR A 60 7.95 2.76 -27.07
C THR A 60 8.29 3.85 -28.11
N SER A 61 8.17 3.53 -29.40
CA SER A 61 8.33 4.51 -30.47
C SER A 61 7.20 5.56 -30.49
N ASN A 62 5.96 5.15 -30.24
CA ASN A 62 4.83 6.09 -30.14
C ASN A 62 5.05 7.05 -28.96
N LEU A 63 5.38 6.51 -27.77
CA LEU A 63 5.71 7.30 -26.59
C LEU A 63 6.82 8.33 -26.87
N ARG A 64 7.92 7.89 -27.51
CA ARG A 64 9.03 8.78 -27.89
C ARG A 64 8.61 9.88 -28.87
N ASN A 65 7.83 9.53 -29.90
CA ASN A 65 7.37 10.49 -30.90
C ASN A 65 6.45 11.55 -30.29
N ARG A 66 5.58 11.14 -29.35
CA ARG A 66 4.67 12.05 -28.62
C ARG A 66 5.41 13.05 -27.72
N HIS A 67 6.56 12.67 -27.17
CA HIS A 67 7.44 13.65 -26.53
C HIS A 67 8.13 14.56 -27.55
N LYS A 68 8.60 14.01 -28.68
CA LYS A 68 9.29 14.78 -29.71
C LYS A 68 8.41 15.85 -30.38
N ASP A 69 7.13 15.54 -30.59
CA ASP A 69 6.16 16.46 -31.20
C ASP A 69 5.48 17.40 -30.18
N GLY A 70 5.84 17.30 -28.90
CA GLY A 70 5.32 18.15 -27.82
C GLY A 70 3.90 17.79 -27.35
N SER A 71 3.30 16.71 -27.86
CA SER A 71 1.96 16.29 -27.42
C SER A 71 1.95 15.70 -26.01
N PHE A 72 3.08 15.17 -25.53
CA PHE A 72 3.28 14.74 -24.15
C PHE A 72 4.14 15.75 -23.37
N PRO A 73 3.82 16.02 -22.09
CA PRO A 73 4.61 16.92 -21.26
C PRO A 73 6.02 16.37 -21.05
N GLU A 74 6.96 17.27 -20.78
CA GLU A 74 8.30 16.88 -20.37
C GLU A 74 8.28 16.17 -19.01
N VAL A 75 9.20 15.22 -18.86
CA VAL A 75 9.36 14.40 -17.66
C VAL A 75 10.83 14.33 -17.29
N HIS A 76 11.13 13.82 -16.10
CA HIS A 76 12.52 13.65 -15.68
C HIS A 76 13.31 12.82 -16.69
N THR A 77 14.45 13.34 -17.11
CA THR A 77 15.37 12.68 -18.05
C THR A 77 16.75 12.63 -17.42
N ASP A 78 17.40 11.47 -17.45
CA ASP A 78 18.76 11.31 -16.94
C ASP A 78 19.81 11.92 -17.90
N ASN A 79 21.07 11.93 -17.46
CA ASN A 79 22.19 12.45 -18.26
C ASN A 79 22.45 11.66 -19.55
N ARG A 80 21.82 10.48 -19.72
CA ARG A 80 21.91 9.63 -20.91
C ARG A 80 20.69 9.78 -21.84
N GLY A 81 19.74 10.65 -21.49
CA GLY A 81 18.53 10.89 -22.28
C GLY A 81 17.38 9.90 -22.01
N HIS A 82 17.47 9.06 -20.99
CA HIS A 82 16.38 8.16 -20.62
C HIS A 82 15.32 8.88 -19.80
N ARG A 83 14.04 8.74 -20.21
CA ARG A 83 12.90 9.33 -19.52
C ARG A 83 12.36 8.44 -18.41
N PHE A 84 12.00 9.07 -17.29
CA PHE A 84 11.44 8.47 -16.09
C PHE A 84 10.17 9.21 -15.65
N TYR A 85 9.18 8.44 -15.22
CA TYR A 85 7.82 8.93 -14.98
C TYR A 85 7.36 8.60 -13.56
N THR A 86 6.68 9.53 -12.93
CA THR A 86 5.88 9.31 -11.71
C THR A 86 4.53 8.68 -12.07
N ALA A 87 3.83 8.11 -11.08
CA ALA A 87 2.48 7.57 -11.30
C ALA A 87 1.50 8.66 -11.79
N GLN A 88 1.62 9.88 -11.26
CA GLN A 88 0.80 11.03 -11.64
C GLN A 88 1.06 11.45 -13.09
N GLU A 89 2.31 11.42 -13.56
CA GLU A 89 2.62 11.68 -14.97
C GLU A 89 2.02 10.60 -15.87
N ILE A 90 2.11 9.31 -15.50
CA ILE A 90 1.47 8.23 -16.26
C ILE A 90 -0.04 8.47 -16.38
N ASP A 91 -0.70 8.92 -15.31
CA ASP A 91 -2.11 9.28 -15.38
C ASP A 91 -2.38 10.48 -16.29
N LYS A 92 -1.54 11.54 -16.28
CA LYS A 92 -1.67 12.64 -17.24
C LYS A 92 -1.55 12.15 -18.69
N LEU A 93 -0.61 11.23 -18.95
CA LEU A 93 -0.46 10.64 -20.29
C LEU A 93 -1.71 9.85 -20.70
N ARG A 94 -2.36 9.14 -19.77
CA ARG A 94 -3.66 8.50 -20.03
C ARG A 94 -4.75 9.49 -20.41
N ASP A 95 -4.82 10.65 -19.77
CA ASP A 95 -5.81 11.68 -20.13
C ASP A 95 -5.58 12.21 -21.53
N ILE A 96 -4.33 12.49 -21.90
CA ILE A 96 -3.97 12.96 -23.23
C ILE A 96 -4.33 11.90 -24.28
N LEU A 97 -3.97 10.64 -24.03
CA LEU A 97 -4.32 9.52 -24.92
C LEU A 97 -5.83 9.28 -24.98
N GLY A 98 -6.54 9.46 -23.86
CA GLY A 98 -7.99 9.35 -23.80
C GLY A 98 -8.71 10.40 -24.64
N ARG A 99 -8.19 11.64 -24.66
CA ARG A 99 -8.77 12.76 -25.43
C ARG A 99 -8.40 12.73 -26.92
N THR A 100 -7.21 12.22 -27.26
CA THR A 100 -6.67 12.28 -28.63
C THR A 100 -6.76 10.96 -29.39
N GLY A 101 -6.97 9.85 -28.68
CA GLY A 101 -7.02 8.50 -29.25
C GLY A 101 -8.40 8.10 -29.75
N LYS A 102 -8.44 7.13 -30.66
CA LYS A 102 -9.69 6.56 -31.19
C LYS A 102 -10.46 5.71 -30.18
N ASN A 103 -9.78 5.22 -29.13
CA ASN A 103 -10.36 4.36 -28.10
C ASN A 103 -10.04 4.94 -26.71
N ALA A 104 -10.78 5.99 -26.34
CA ALA A 104 -10.62 6.69 -25.06
C ALA A 104 -10.71 5.73 -23.86
N GLU A 105 -11.62 4.75 -23.95
CA GLU A 105 -11.92 3.82 -22.87
C GLU A 105 -10.75 2.89 -22.54
N SER A 106 -9.92 2.57 -23.54
CA SER A 106 -8.74 1.72 -23.35
C SER A 106 -7.66 2.36 -22.45
N TYR A 107 -7.62 3.70 -22.39
CA TYR A 107 -6.64 4.46 -21.60
C TYR A 107 -7.19 4.89 -20.24
N ARG A 108 -8.52 5.03 -20.13
CA ARG A 108 -9.24 5.34 -18.89
C ARG A 108 -10.27 4.24 -18.60
N PRO A 109 -9.80 3.07 -18.13
CA PRO A 109 -10.69 2.02 -17.70
C PRO A 109 -11.36 2.41 -16.38
N GLY A 110 -12.58 1.95 -16.18
CA GLY A 110 -13.32 2.21 -14.95
C GLY A 110 -14.81 2.33 -15.19
N ARG A 111 -15.51 2.63 -14.10
CA ARG A 111 -16.96 2.76 -14.09
C ARG A 111 -17.43 3.95 -14.93
N ARG A 112 -18.53 3.75 -15.65
CA ARG A 112 -19.35 4.76 -16.32
C ARG A 112 -20.57 5.09 -15.48
N GLU A 113 -21.30 6.11 -15.91
CA GLU A 113 -22.62 6.41 -15.36
C GLU A 113 -23.54 5.20 -15.53
N GLY A 114 -24.22 4.80 -14.45
CA GLY A 114 -25.03 3.59 -14.40
C GLY A 114 -24.29 2.30 -14.01
N ASP A 115 -22.96 2.26 -14.06
CA ASP A 115 -22.21 1.06 -13.67
C ASP A 115 -22.25 0.81 -12.17
N ARG A 116 -22.44 -0.45 -11.78
CA ARG A 116 -22.28 -0.89 -10.38
C ARG A 116 -20.81 -0.88 -9.96
N LEU A 117 -20.57 -0.69 -8.66
CA LEU A 117 -19.25 -0.85 -8.07
C LEU A 117 -18.81 -2.32 -8.20
N GLN A 118 -17.61 -2.53 -8.74
CA GLN A 118 -16.99 -3.85 -8.75
C GLN A 118 -16.29 -4.08 -7.42
N VAL A 119 -16.77 -5.06 -6.66
CA VAL A 119 -16.22 -5.43 -5.35
C VAL A 119 -15.56 -6.79 -5.48
N ILE A 120 -14.28 -6.87 -5.11
CA ILE A 120 -13.50 -8.11 -5.09
C ILE A 120 -13.19 -8.41 -3.63
N SER A 121 -13.70 -9.53 -3.12
CA SER A 121 -13.41 -10.00 -1.76
C SER A 121 -12.41 -11.15 -1.81
N VAL A 122 -11.26 -10.97 -1.17
CA VAL A 122 -10.22 -12.00 -1.05
C VAL A 122 -10.39 -12.70 0.29
N VAL A 123 -11.16 -13.78 0.30
CA VAL A 123 -11.50 -14.53 1.53
C VAL A 123 -10.77 -15.86 1.55
N ASN A 124 -10.20 -16.22 2.70
CA ASN A 124 -9.61 -17.53 2.93
C ASN A 124 -9.58 -17.83 4.43
N PHE A 125 -10.04 -19.02 4.80
CA PHE A 125 -10.23 -19.44 6.19
C PHE A 125 -8.95 -19.91 6.89
N LYS A 126 -7.84 -20.07 6.17
CA LYS A 126 -6.55 -20.48 6.75
C LYS A 126 -5.62 -19.29 7.00
N GLY A 127 -4.92 -19.29 8.14
CA GLY A 127 -3.77 -18.41 8.38
C GLY A 127 -2.64 -18.67 7.38
N GLY A 128 -1.88 -17.63 7.00
CA GLY A 128 -0.73 -17.78 6.08
C GLY A 128 -1.10 -18.08 4.62
N SER A 129 -2.36 -17.84 4.21
CA SER A 129 -2.86 -18.20 2.89
C SER A 129 -2.70 -17.10 1.82
N SER A 130 -1.73 -16.21 1.99
CA SER A 130 -1.39 -15.11 1.07
C SER A 130 -2.51 -14.12 0.71
N LYS A 131 -3.59 -14.01 1.51
CA LYS A 131 -4.73 -13.09 1.25
C LYS A 131 -4.27 -11.64 1.10
N THR A 132 -3.53 -11.15 2.08
CA THR A 132 -3.03 -9.77 2.13
C THR A 132 -2.11 -9.49 0.96
N THR A 133 -1.14 -10.38 0.72
CA THR A 133 -0.20 -10.28 -0.41
C THR A 133 -0.94 -10.25 -1.76
N ALA A 134 -1.89 -11.17 -1.98
CA ALA A 134 -2.70 -11.19 -3.19
C ALA A 134 -3.51 -9.90 -3.35
N THR A 135 -4.14 -9.42 -2.28
CA THR A 135 -4.94 -8.19 -2.26
C THR A 135 -4.10 -6.97 -2.65
N ILE A 136 -2.90 -6.82 -2.05
CA ILE A 136 -1.98 -5.72 -2.34
C ILE A 136 -1.56 -5.73 -3.79
N HIS A 137 -1.06 -6.87 -4.28
CA HIS A 137 -0.56 -6.96 -5.65
C HIS A 137 -1.67 -6.77 -6.68
N LEU A 138 -2.88 -7.27 -6.39
CA LEU A 138 -4.05 -7.06 -7.23
C LEU A 138 -4.42 -5.57 -7.29
N ALA A 139 -4.49 -4.92 -6.13
CA ALA A 139 -4.79 -3.49 -6.03
C ALA A 139 -3.75 -2.64 -6.76
N GLN A 140 -2.46 -2.88 -6.51
CA GLN A 140 -1.36 -2.20 -7.19
C GLN A 140 -1.41 -2.42 -8.71
N ARG A 141 -1.70 -3.64 -9.17
CA ARG A 141 -1.80 -3.95 -10.60
C ARG A 141 -2.96 -3.22 -11.27
N TYR A 142 -4.13 -3.14 -10.62
CA TYR A 142 -5.26 -2.40 -11.15
C TYR A 142 -5.02 -0.88 -11.14
N ALA A 143 -4.45 -0.34 -10.07
CA ALA A 143 -4.07 1.07 -9.99
C ALA A 143 -3.06 1.43 -11.10
N LEU A 144 -2.01 0.62 -11.27
CA LEU A 144 -1.04 0.80 -12.35
C LEU A 144 -1.64 0.60 -13.74
N ARG A 145 -2.80 -0.04 -13.89
CA ARG A 145 -3.55 -0.13 -15.16
C ARG A 145 -4.53 1.04 -15.38
N GLY A 146 -4.60 1.99 -14.44
CA GLY A 146 -5.42 3.19 -14.57
C GLY A 146 -6.81 3.08 -13.95
N TYR A 147 -7.10 2.01 -13.21
CA TYR A 147 -8.33 1.90 -12.43
C TYR A 147 -8.22 2.72 -11.14
N ARG A 148 -9.34 3.30 -10.70
CA ARG A 148 -9.48 3.80 -9.34
C ARG A 148 -9.74 2.61 -8.42
N VAL A 149 -8.86 2.41 -7.45
CA VAL A 149 -8.90 1.27 -6.53
C VAL A 149 -8.99 1.81 -5.11
N LEU A 150 -9.92 1.25 -4.34
CA LEU A 150 -9.98 1.39 -2.89
C LEU A 150 -9.73 0.01 -2.30
N VAL A 151 -8.89 -0.06 -1.28
CA VAL A 151 -8.63 -1.29 -0.54
C VAL A 151 -9.17 -1.09 0.86
N LEU A 152 -9.90 -2.09 1.37
CA LEU A 152 -10.43 -2.11 2.74
C LEU A 152 -9.73 -3.23 3.49
N ASP A 153 -9.09 -2.88 4.61
CA ASP A 153 -8.49 -3.85 5.52
C ASP A 153 -9.50 -4.19 6.62
N LEU A 154 -10.07 -5.39 6.53
CA LEU A 154 -11.04 -5.92 7.49
C LEU A 154 -10.45 -7.07 8.30
N ASP A 155 -9.13 -7.09 8.49
CA ASP A 155 -8.45 -8.01 9.38
C ASP A 155 -7.99 -7.23 10.63
N PRO A 156 -8.37 -7.63 11.86
CA PRO A 156 -7.91 -6.97 13.09
C PRO A 156 -6.37 -6.91 13.22
N GLN A 157 -5.63 -7.79 12.53
CA GLN A 157 -4.17 -7.75 12.50
C GLN A 157 -3.62 -6.62 11.61
N ALA A 158 -4.48 -5.93 10.86
CA ALA A 158 -4.19 -4.74 10.06
C ALA A 158 -2.96 -4.85 9.14
N SER A 159 -2.64 -6.08 8.71
CA SER A 159 -1.41 -6.35 7.96
C SER A 159 -1.37 -5.61 6.63
N LEU A 160 -2.52 -5.43 5.97
CA LEU A 160 -2.64 -4.69 4.72
C LEU A 160 -2.32 -3.21 4.96
N THR A 161 -2.86 -2.63 6.02
CA THR A 161 -2.57 -1.27 6.46
C THR A 161 -1.06 -1.06 6.67
N THR A 162 -0.40 -2.00 7.36
CA THR A 162 1.06 -2.00 7.54
C THR A 162 1.84 -2.05 6.23
N PHE A 163 1.39 -2.85 5.27
CA PHE A 163 2.02 -2.91 3.94
C PHE A 163 1.90 -1.60 3.14
N PHE A 164 0.88 -0.79 3.41
CA PHE A 164 0.75 0.56 2.84
C PHE A 164 1.65 1.60 3.55
N GLY A 165 2.43 1.18 4.55
CA GLY A 165 3.40 2.02 5.25
C GLY A 165 2.83 2.73 6.46
N PHE A 166 1.57 2.49 6.80
CA PHE A 166 0.94 2.98 8.02
C PHE A 166 1.30 2.08 9.20
N ARG A 167 1.24 2.62 10.42
CA ARG A 167 1.40 1.83 11.65
C ARG A 167 0.11 1.89 12.45
N PRO A 168 -0.74 0.86 12.37
CA PRO A 168 -2.06 0.89 12.98
C PRO A 168 -2.04 1.29 14.46
N GLU A 169 -1.07 0.77 15.21
CA GLU A 169 -0.95 0.95 16.66
C GLU A 169 -0.52 2.37 17.06
N LEU A 170 0.12 3.11 16.15
CA LEU A 170 0.61 4.47 16.42
C LEU A 170 -0.27 5.54 15.75
N GLU A 171 -0.71 5.29 14.51
CA GLU A 171 -1.41 6.26 13.69
C GLU A 171 -2.93 6.23 13.88
N PHE A 172 -3.48 5.13 14.40
CA PHE A 172 -4.92 4.96 14.66
C PHE A 172 -5.21 4.52 16.11
N ALA A 173 -4.33 4.91 17.06
CA ALA A 173 -4.43 4.50 18.47
C ALA A 173 -5.69 5.03 19.19
N GLU A 174 -6.17 6.21 18.79
CA GLU A 174 -7.35 6.88 19.37
C GLU A 174 -8.65 6.61 18.57
N GLY A 175 -8.59 5.72 17.57
CA GLY A 175 -9.68 5.34 16.70
C GLY A 175 -9.42 5.65 15.21
N GLY A 176 -10.47 5.58 14.40
CA GLY A 176 -10.40 5.68 12.94
C GLY A 176 -10.39 4.31 12.23
N THR A 177 -10.72 3.25 12.95
CA THR A 177 -10.91 1.90 12.40
C THR A 177 -12.39 1.57 12.25
N ILE A 178 -12.71 0.49 11.53
CA ILE A 178 -14.10 0.00 11.42
C ILE A 178 -14.58 -0.73 12.68
N TYR A 179 -13.69 -0.95 13.65
CA TYR A 179 -13.96 -1.73 14.86
C TYR A 179 -14.26 -0.88 16.10
N ASP A 180 -14.17 0.44 15.97
CA ASP A 180 -14.42 1.40 17.06
C ASP A 180 -15.92 1.65 17.28
#